data_AF-A0A0R3RQI7-F1
#
_entry.id   AF-A0A0R3RQI7-F1
#
_cell.length_a   1.000
_cell.length_b   1.000
_cell.length_c   1.000
_cell.angle_alpha   90.00
_cell.angle_beta   90.00
_cell.angle_gamma   90.00
#
_symmetry.space_group_name_H-M   'P 1'
#
loop_
_entity.id
_entity.type
_entity.pdbx_description
1 polymer ?
#
loop_
_entity_poly.entity_id
_entity_poly.type
_entity_poly.pdbx_seq_one_letter_code
_entity_poly.pdbx_strand_id
1 'polypeptide(L)'
;MGIDSKKVYSFLRSKAIRRISGELFTLTYGALVAELLRDLESPLAVNRQLDKMGYNIGLRLADDLLAKNSQIQRCTDMHQVADVLAKVALRSYLGVTAQVSNWNARNDEFSLILESNPLAEFVEVPPELAQDLRYSQILCGAIRGALEMMHMEVQTFIVQEHSQSVEIRVKFIRILQESVPPGDD
;
A
#
# COMPACT_ATOMS: atom_id res chain seq x y z
N MET A 1 24.30 32.71 -25.04
CA MET A 1 22.93 32.23 -24.79
C MET A 1 23.03 31.19 -23.67
N GLY A 2 23.03 31.65 -22.42
CA GLY A 2 23.30 30.79 -21.26
C GLY A 2 22.05 30.04 -20.86
N ILE A 3 22.12 28.70 -20.83
CA ILE A 3 21.06 27.87 -20.26
C ILE A 3 21.00 28.19 -18.77
N ASP A 4 19.90 28.79 -18.33
CA ASP A 4 19.67 29.11 -16.92
C ASP A 4 19.68 27.81 -16.11
N SER A 5 20.74 27.61 -15.34
CA SER A 5 20.95 26.43 -14.53
C SER A 5 19.80 26.22 -13.56
N LYS A 6 19.13 27.29 -13.07
CA LYS A 6 17.96 27.16 -12.19
C LYS A 6 16.74 26.58 -12.91
N LYS A 7 16.57 26.83 -14.22
CA LYS A 7 15.52 26.18 -15.03
C LYS A 7 15.83 24.72 -15.30
N VAL A 8 17.11 24.37 -15.51
CA VAL A 8 17.53 22.97 -15.64
C VAL A 8 17.33 22.23 -14.32
N TYR A 9 17.71 22.84 -13.19
CA TYR A 9 17.48 22.28 -11.86
C TYR A 9 15.99 22.16 -11.52
N SER A 10 15.12 23.11 -11.92
CA SER A 10 13.67 22.97 -11.71
C SER A 10 13.02 21.93 -12.63
N PHE A 11 13.52 21.78 -13.86
CA PHE A 11 13.08 20.74 -14.80
C PHE A 11 13.52 19.33 -14.35
N LEU A 12 14.71 19.19 -13.79
CA LEU A 12 15.20 17.92 -13.20
C LEU A 12 14.51 17.60 -11.86
N ARG A 13 14.15 18.61 -11.06
CA ARG A 13 13.29 18.42 -9.86
C ARG A 13 11.84 18.12 -10.20
N SER A 14 11.40 18.48 -11.41
CA SER A 14 10.20 17.95 -12.05
C SER A 14 10.49 16.52 -12.55
N LYS A 15 10.78 15.60 -11.63
CA LYS A 15 10.22 14.25 -11.77
C LYS A 15 8.71 14.41 -11.56
N ALA A 16 8.04 15.02 -12.53
CA ALA A 16 6.61 14.90 -12.64
C ALA A 16 6.38 13.40 -12.78
N ILE A 17 5.95 12.76 -11.68
CA ILE A 17 5.33 11.45 -11.73
C ILE A 17 4.26 11.61 -12.80
N ARG A 18 4.49 11.04 -13.99
CA ARG A 18 3.50 11.13 -15.06
C ARG A 18 2.27 10.47 -14.48
N ARG A 19 1.22 11.25 -14.25
CA ARG A 19 -0.04 10.74 -13.74
C ARG A 19 -0.63 9.90 -14.86
N ILE A 20 -0.44 8.59 -14.76
CA ILE A 20 -1.05 7.62 -15.65
C ILE A 20 -2.56 7.62 -15.34
N SER A 21 -3.40 7.37 -16.34
CA SER A 21 -4.85 7.24 -16.10
C SER A 21 -5.12 6.14 -15.07
N GLY A 22 -6.00 6.42 -14.11
CA GLY A 22 -6.44 5.41 -13.12
C GLY A 22 -7.00 4.16 -13.80
N GLU A 23 -7.74 4.34 -14.89
CA GLU A 23 -8.32 3.24 -15.68
C GLU A 23 -7.25 2.29 -16.21
N LEU A 24 -6.12 2.81 -16.72
CA LEU A 24 -5.04 1.95 -17.21
C LEU A 24 -4.46 1.11 -16.07
N PHE A 25 -4.31 1.69 -14.88
CA PHE A 25 -3.85 0.97 -13.71
C PHE A 25 -4.85 -0.11 -13.27
N THR A 26 -6.15 0.24 -13.20
CA THR A 26 -7.24 -0.69 -12.87
C THR A 26 -7.30 -1.87 -13.84
N LEU A 27 -7.25 -1.60 -15.15
CA LEU A 27 -7.29 -2.65 -16.18
C LEU A 27 -6.04 -3.52 -16.15
N THR A 28 -4.87 -2.93 -15.92
CA THR A 28 -3.61 -3.68 -15.78
C THR A 28 -3.66 -4.59 -14.56
N TYR A 29 -4.19 -4.09 -13.44
CA TYR A 29 -4.35 -4.89 -12.22
C TYR A 29 -5.36 -6.03 -12.43
N GLY A 30 -6.49 -5.76 -13.08
CA GLY A 30 -7.47 -6.80 -13.42
C GLY A 30 -6.89 -7.90 -14.31
N ALA A 31 -6.11 -7.53 -15.32
CA ALA A 31 -5.41 -8.49 -16.18
C ALA A 31 -4.41 -9.36 -15.40
N LEU A 32 -3.64 -8.76 -14.48
CA LEU A 32 -2.73 -9.47 -13.59
C LEU A 32 -3.48 -10.49 -12.72
N VAL A 33 -4.58 -10.09 -12.07
CA VAL A 33 -5.35 -11.01 -11.21
C VAL A 33 -5.95 -12.16 -12.04
N ALA A 34 -6.46 -11.86 -13.24
CA ALA A 34 -6.99 -12.88 -14.15
C ALA A 34 -5.92 -13.86 -14.64
N GLU A 35 -4.68 -13.40 -14.86
CA GLU A 35 -3.54 -14.27 -15.17
C GLU A 35 -3.17 -15.15 -13.98
N LEU A 36 -3.05 -14.59 -12.77
CA LEU A 36 -2.76 -15.37 -11.56
C LEU A 36 -3.84 -16.43 -11.27
N LEU A 37 -5.11 -16.11 -11.47
CA LEU A 37 -6.22 -17.07 -11.30
C LEU A 37 -6.13 -18.23 -12.29
N ARG A 38 -5.72 -17.97 -13.54
CA ARG A 38 -5.51 -19.00 -14.56
C ARG A 38 -4.30 -19.88 -14.23
N ASP A 39 -3.20 -19.29 -13.77
CA ASP A 39 -1.94 -20.02 -13.57
C ASP A 39 -1.90 -20.81 -12.26
N LEU A 40 -2.52 -20.29 -11.19
CA LEU A 40 -2.43 -20.89 -9.85
C LEU A 40 -3.62 -21.77 -9.49
N GLU A 41 -4.73 -21.66 -10.23
CA GLU A 41 -5.98 -22.43 -10.05
C GLU A 41 -6.50 -22.48 -8.59
N SER A 42 -6.09 -21.54 -7.74
CA SER A 42 -6.42 -21.51 -6.32
C SER A 42 -6.48 -20.07 -5.81
N PRO A 43 -7.66 -19.58 -5.37
CA PRO A 43 -7.81 -18.22 -4.84
C PRO A 43 -6.88 -17.93 -3.66
N LEU A 44 -6.65 -18.91 -2.78
CA LEU A 44 -5.75 -18.77 -1.65
C LEU A 44 -4.28 -18.62 -2.09
N ALA A 45 -3.86 -19.31 -3.15
CA ALA A 45 -2.53 -19.14 -3.73
C ALA A 45 -2.39 -17.76 -4.38
N VAL A 46 -3.43 -17.29 -5.09
CA VAL A 46 -3.49 -15.94 -5.66
C VAL A 46 -3.36 -14.88 -4.57
N ASN A 47 -4.08 -15.01 -3.45
CA ASN A 47 -3.95 -14.08 -2.32
C ASN A 47 -2.51 -14.00 -1.81
N ARG A 48 -1.83 -15.13 -1.61
CA ARG A 48 -0.42 -15.15 -1.17
C ARG A 48 0.51 -14.48 -2.18
N GLN A 49 0.23 -14.66 -3.47
CA GLN A 49 1.04 -14.06 -4.52
C GLN A 49 0.81 -12.54 -4.62
N LEU A 50 -0.44 -12.08 -4.56
CA LEU A 50 -0.78 -10.65 -4.50
C LEU A 50 -0.18 -9.98 -3.27
N ASP A 51 -0.26 -10.64 -2.13
CA ASP A 51 0.34 -10.19 -0.87
C ASP A 51 1.86 -10.01 -0.99
N LYS A 52 2.56 -11.00 -1.56
CA LYS A 52 4.01 -10.94 -1.82
C LYS A 52 4.38 -9.83 -2.82
N MET A 53 3.61 -9.69 -3.90
CA MET A 53 3.83 -8.62 -4.88
C MET A 53 3.64 -7.25 -4.23
N GLY A 54 2.56 -7.09 -3.47
CA GLY A 54 2.26 -5.88 -2.71
C GLY A 54 3.38 -5.53 -1.75
N TYR A 55 3.86 -6.49 -0.97
CA TYR A 55 4.96 -6.30 -0.04
C TYR A 55 6.22 -5.76 -0.71
N ASN A 56 6.65 -6.36 -1.82
CA ASN A 56 7.81 -5.88 -2.58
C ASN A 56 7.60 -4.48 -3.18
N ILE A 57 6.37 -4.15 -3.59
CA ILE A 57 6.00 -2.80 -4.03
C ILE A 57 6.12 -1.83 -2.84
N GLY A 58 5.56 -2.20 -1.69
CA GLY A 58 5.58 -1.42 -0.45
C GLY A 58 7.00 -1.03 -0.02
N LEU A 59 7.93 -1.99 -0.03
CA LEU A 59 9.35 -1.75 0.27
C LEU A 59 9.93 -0.62 -0.61
N ARG A 60 9.60 -0.63 -1.92
CA ARG A 60 10.10 0.37 -2.88
C ARG A 60 9.37 1.72 -2.76
N LEU A 61 8.10 1.72 -2.38
CA LEU A 61 7.31 2.94 -2.18
C LEU A 61 7.74 3.69 -0.91
N ALA A 62 8.25 2.98 0.09
CA ALA A 62 8.64 3.57 1.37
C ALA A 62 9.65 4.71 1.21
N ASP A 63 10.68 4.54 0.38
CA ASP A 63 11.71 5.57 0.16
C ASP A 63 11.11 6.89 -0.34
N ASP A 64 10.18 6.82 -1.31
CA ASP A 64 9.50 8.01 -1.84
C ASP A 64 8.54 8.63 -0.81
N LEU A 65 7.85 7.80 -0.04
CA LEU A 65 6.94 8.25 1.01
C LEU A 65 7.69 8.98 2.13
N LEU A 66 8.84 8.44 2.57
CA LEU A 66 9.71 9.00 3.60
C LEU A 66 10.43 10.25 3.12
N ALA A 67 10.89 10.28 1.87
CA ALA A 67 11.52 11.47 1.28
C ALA A 67 10.56 12.68 1.26
N LYS A 68 9.27 12.43 1.05
CA LYS A 68 8.23 13.47 1.07
C LYS A 68 7.71 13.78 2.49
N ASN A 69 7.89 12.87 3.44
CA ASN A 69 7.29 12.94 4.78
C ASN A 69 8.26 12.41 5.85
N SER A 70 9.39 13.08 6.02
CA SER A 70 10.47 12.66 6.94
C SER A 70 10.04 12.54 8.40
N GLN A 71 8.94 13.18 8.80
CA GLN A 71 8.36 13.07 10.14
C GLN A 71 7.86 11.65 10.47
N ILE A 72 7.55 10.83 9.45
CA ILE A 72 7.05 9.47 9.66
C ILE A 72 8.14 8.55 10.24
N GLN A 73 9.41 8.73 9.88
CA GLN A 73 10.51 7.87 10.35
C GLN A 73 10.69 7.86 11.88
N ARG A 74 10.22 8.91 12.55
CA ARG A 74 10.34 9.05 14.01
C ARG A 74 9.01 8.80 14.72
N CYS A 75 7.99 8.39 13.98
CA CYS A 75 6.64 8.28 14.46
C CYS A 75 6.45 6.97 15.23
N THR A 76 6.27 7.06 16.54
CA THR A 76 5.88 5.92 17.39
C THR A 76 4.39 5.92 17.73
N ASP A 77 3.63 6.92 17.28
CA ASP A 77 2.18 7.02 17.50
C ASP A 77 1.43 6.40 16.32
N MET A 78 0.70 5.32 16.60
CA MET A 78 -0.09 4.61 15.61
C MET A 78 -1.21 5.48 15.01
N HIS A 79 -1.74 6.48 15.72
CA HIS A 79 -2.76 7.37 15.15
C HIS A 79 -2.19 8.21 14.02
N GLN A 80 -0.97 8.72 14.21
CA GLN A 80 -0.27 9.48 13.18
C GLN A 80 0.10 8.57 11.99
N VAL A 81 0.53 7.33 12.24
CA VAL A 81 0.76 6.33 11.17
C VAL A 81 -0.53 6.07 10.38
N ALA A 82 -1.65 5.85 11.06
CA ALA A 82 -2.94 5.62 10.41
C ALA A 82 -3.37 6.81 9.54
N ASP A 83 -3.23 8.03 10.05
CA ASP A 83 -3.57 9.26 9.32
C ASP A 83 -2.69 9.47 8.08
N VAL A 84 -1.40 9.20 8.19
CA VAL A 84 -0.46 9.26 7.07
C VAL A 84 -0.83 8.24 6.00
N LEU A 85 -1.10 6.99 6.38
CA LEU A 85 -1.53 5.97 5.44
C LEU A 85 -2.81 6.40 4.72
N ALA A 86 -3.82 6.78 5.50
CA ALA A 86 -5.16 7.08 5.01
C ALA A 86 -5.22 8.34 4.12
N LYS A 87 -4.51 9.41 4.49
CA LYS A 87 -4.67 10.74 3.88
C LYS A 87 -3.53 11.12 2.93
N VAL A 88 -2.33 10.59 3.16
CA VAL A 88 -1.12 10.96 2.40
C VAL A 88 -0.69 9.85 1.44
N ALA A 89 -0.46 8.63 1.94
CA ALA A 89 0.09 7.54 1.14
C ALA A 89 -0.91 7.09 0.06
N LEU A 90 -2.14 6.74 0.46
CA LEU A 90 -3.18 6.32 -0.50
C LEU A 90 -3.48 7.42 -1.53
N ARG A 91 -3.47 8.69 -1.12
CA ARG A 91 -3.68 9.82 -2.04
C ARG A 91 -2.56 9.93 -3.06
N SER A 92 -1.32 9.74 -2.62
CA SER A 92 -0.14 9.88 -3.47
C SER A 92 -0.02 8.76 -4.49
N TYR A 93 -0.37 7.53 -4.12
CA TYR A 93 -0.12 6.34 -4.94
C TYR A 93 -1.37 5.78 -5.66
N LEU A 94 -2.56 5.96 -5.07
CA LEU A 94 -3.83 5.47 -5.63
C LEU A 94 -4.80 6.60 -5.98
N GLY A 95 -4.50 7.85 -5.60
CA GLY A 95 -5.37 8.99 -5.88
C GLY A 95 -6.61 9.09 -4.99
N VAL A 96 -6.74 8.22 -3.98
CA VAL A 96 -7.89 8.15 -3.07
C VAL A 96 -7.46 8.32 -1.61
N THR A 97 -8.40 8.60 -0.71
CA THR A 97 -8.16 8.57 0.73
C THR A 97 -9.01 7.51 1.40
N ALA A 98 -8.57 7.04 2.57
CA ALA A 98 -9.35 6.15 3.42
C ALA A 98 -9.87 6.89 4.67
N GLN A 99 -10.89 6.31 5.30
CA GLN A 99 -11.26 6.64 6.68
C GLN A 99 -10.53 5.70 7.64
N VAL A 100 -10.05 6.24 8.75
CA VAL A 100 -9.48 5.45 9.86
C VAL A 100 -10.58 5.23 10.88
N SER A 101 -10.83 3.98 11.27
CA SER A 101 -11.89 3.63 12.22
C SER A 101 -11.54 2.39 13.05
N ASN A 102 -12.49 1.93 13.87
CA ASN A 102 -12.44 0.64 14.56
C ASN A 102 -11.18 0.40 15.41
N TRP A 103 -10.64 1.45 16.03
CA TRP A 103 -9.52 1.33 16.97
C TRP A 103 -9.85 0.35 18.09
N ASN A 104 -8.90 -0.53 18.41
CA ASN A 104 -9.03 -1.37 19.59
C ASN A 104 -8.64 -0.59 20.87
N ALA A 105 -8.97 -1.14 22.04
CA ALA A 105 -8.72 -0.48 23.32
C ALA A 105 -7.23 -0.22 23.63
N ARG A 106 -6.31 -0.94 22.97
CA ARG A 106 -4.86 -0.78 23.16
C ARG A 106 -4.25 0.24 22.20
N ASN A 107 -5.02 0.76 21.25
CA ASN A 107 -4.55 1.63 20.17
C ASN A 107 -3.39 1.03 19.35
N ASP A 108 -3.31 -0.30 19.27
CA ASP A 108 -2.32 -1.03 18.46
C ASP A 108 -2.95 -1.66 17.21
N GLU A 109 -4.23 -1.38 16.95
CA GLU A 109 -4.96 -1.93 15.81
C GLU A 109 -6.10 -1.01 15.38
N PHE A 110 -6.25 -0.82 14.07
CA PHE A 110 -7.27 0.03 13.44
C PHE A 110 -7.69 -0.52 12.08
N SER A 111 -8.76 0.05 11.52
CA SER A 111 -9.22 -0.23 10.18
C SER A 111 -9.00 0.95 9.24
N LEU A 112 -8.56 0.66 8.03
CA LEU A 112 -8.56 1.56 6.88
C LEU A 112 -9.74 1.20 5.98
N ILE A 113 -10.69 2.10 5.85
CA ILE A 113 -11.88 1.91 5.02
C ILE A 113 -11.75 2.77 3.77
N LEU A 114 -11.63 2.12 2.62
CA LEU A 114 -11.69 2.75 1.30
C LEU A 114 -13.10 2.55 0.77
N GLU A 115 -13.89 3.63 0.73
CA GLU A 115 -15.26 3.60 0.17
C GLU A 115 -15.25 3.48 -1.36
N SER A 116 -14.19 3.98 -2.00
CA SER A 116 -13.96 3.89 -3.43
C SER A 116 -12.57 3.32 -3.68
N ASN A 117 -12.53 2.04 -4.03
CA ASN A 117 -11.35 1.26 -4.29
C ASN A 117 -11.04 1.29 -5.80
N PRO A 118 -10.00 2.02 -6.22
CA PRO A 118 -9.69 2.19 -7.64
C PRO A 118 -9.27 0.87 -8.30
N LEU A 119 -8.82 -0.14 -7.53
CA LEU A 119 -8.48 -1.45 -8.07
C LEU A 119 -9.70 -2.20 -8.59
N ALA A 120 -10.87 -1.98 -7.99
CA ALA A 120 -12.09 -2.76 -8.21
C ALA A 120 -13.19 -2.01 -8.98
N GLU A 121 -12.88 -0.84 -9.56
CA GLU A 121 -13.87 0.03 -10.19
C GLU A 121 -14.71 -0.66 -11.29
N PHE A 122 -14.07 -1.54 -12.08
CA PHE A 122 -14.69 -2.27 -13.19
C PHE A 122 -14.74 -3.80 -12.96
N VAL A 123 -14.66 -4.23 -11.71
CA VAL A 123 -14.44 -5.62 -11.36
C VAL A 123 -15.64 -6.16 -10.62
N GLU A 124 -16.15 -7.28 -11.11
CA GLU A 124 -17.13 -8.11 -10.39
C GLU A 124 -16.51 -9.48 -10.19
N VAL A 125 -16.24 -9.83 -8.93
CA VAL A 125 -15.68 -11.15 -8.58
C VAL A 125 -16.82 -12.16 -8.55
N PRO A 126 -16.74 -13.27 -9.31
CA PRO A 126 -17.74 -14.32 -9.27
C PRO A 126 -17.95 -14.85 -7.85
N PRO A 127 -19.20 -15.15 -7.43
CA PRO A 127 -19.51 -15.59 -6.06
C PRO A 127 -18.67 -16.78 -5.58
N GLU A 128 -18.38 -17.73 -6.48
CA GLU A 128 -17.56 -18.91 -6.22
C GLU A 128 -16.10 -18.57 -5.87
N LEU A 129 -15.57 -17.47 -6.43
CA LEU A 129 -14.24 -16.97 -6.10
C LEU A 129 -14.26 -16.06 -4.88
N ALA A 130 -15.33 -15.28 -4.70
CA ALA A 130 -15.44 -14.26 -3.65
C ALA A 130 -15.35 -14.84 -2.22
N GLN A 131 -15.65 -16.12 -2.03
CA GLN A 131 -15.48 -16.80 -0.75
C GLN A 131 -14.03 -16.71 -0.24
N ASP A 132 -13.07 -17.05 -1.12
CA ASP A 132 -11.67 -17.19 -0.75
C ASP A 132 -10.76 -16.11 -1.35
N LEU A 133 -11.11 -15.55 -2.51
CA LEU A 133 -10.33 -14.50 -3.15
C LEU A 133 -10.47 -13.19 -2.38
N ARG A 134 -9.34 -12.51 -2.23
CA ARG A 134 -9.23 -11.15 -1.71
C ARG A 134 -8.62 -10.30 -2.79
N TYR A 135 -9.48 -9.70 -3.62
CA TYR A 135 -9.09 -9.05 -4.85
C TYR A 135 -8.10 -7.91 -4.59
N SER A 136 -8.22 -7.21 -3.47
CA SER A 136 -7.33 -6.11 -3.08
C SER A 136 -6.20 -6.52 -2.14
N GLN A 137 -5.88 -7.81 -2.02
CA GLN A 137 -4.84 -8.32 -1.11
C GLN A 137 -3.46 -7.68 -1.36
N ILE A 138 -3.21 -7.19 -2.57
CA ILE A 138 -2.00 -6.44 -2.90
C ILE A 138 -1.81 -5.19 -2.00
N LEU A 139 -2.90 -4.55 -1.56
CA LEU A 139 -2.86 -3.39 -0.66
C LEU A 139 -2.37 -3.78 0.73
N CYS A 140 -2.80 -4.94 1.25
CA CYS A 140 -2.33 -5.48 2.52
C CYS A 140 -0.82 -5.71 2.49
N GLY A 141 -0.31 -6.29 1.39
CA GLY A 141 1.10 -6.44 1.15
C GLY A 141 1.84 -5.11 1.13
N ALA A 142 1.36 -4.16 0.33
CA ALA A 142 2.00 -2.85 0.18
C ALA A 142 2.11 -2.08 1.50
N ILE A 143 1.07 -2.12 2.33
CA ILE A 143 1.10 -1.50 3.67
C ILE A 143 2.17 -2.16 4.54
N ARG A 144 2.24 -3.50 4.57
CA ARG A 144 3.26 -4.21 5.38
C ARG A 144 4.67 -3.87 4.93
N GLY A 145 4.95 -3.96 3.63
CA GLY A 145 6.28 -3.65 3.09
C GLY A 145 6.67 -2.19 3.37
N ALA A 146 5.74 -1.25 3.20
CA ALA A 146 6.03 0.15 3.45
C ALA A 146 6.34 0.44 4.92
N LEU A 147 5.60 -0.17 5.86
CA LEU A 147 5.81 0.04 7.30
C LEU A 147 7.04 -0.70 7.83
N GLU A 148 7.42 -1.82 7.20
CA GLU A 148 8.66 -2.53 7.55
C GLU A 148 9.90 -1.65 7.31
N MET A 149 9.94 -0.92 6.19
CA MET A 149 10.99 0.06 5.89
C MET A 149 11.00 1.26 6.84
N MET A 150 9.95 1.41 7.65
CA MET A 150 9.84 2.40 8.73
C MET A 150 10.08 1.76 10.11
N HIS A 151 10.67 0.56 10.12
CA HIS A 151 10.96 -0.24 11.31
C HIS A 151 9.72 -0.62 12.12
N MET A 152 8.56 -0.78 11.48
CA MET A 152 7.33 -1.22 12.12
C MET A 152 6.90 -2.56 11.54
N GLU A 153 6.89 -3.61 12.36
CA GLU A 153 6.24 -4.86 12.00
C GLU A 153 4.74 -4.74 12.24
N VAL A 154 3.96 -4.99 11.20
CA VAL A 154 2.49 -5.00 11.27
C VAL A 154 1.91 -6.24 10.61
N GLN A 155 0.72 -6.64 11.07
CA GLN A 155 -0.15 -7.57 10.39
C GLN A 155 -1.26 -6.80 9.66
N THR A 156 -1.61 -7.27 8.46
CA THR A 156 -2.71 -6.70 7.69
C THR A 156 -3.60 -7.81 7.15
N PHE A 157 -4.90 -7.58 7.13
CA PHE A 157 -5.86 -8.50 6.53
C PHE A 157 -7.12 -7.74 6.09
N ILE A 158 -7.77 -8.25 5.05
CA ILE A 158 -9.05 -7.71 4.58
C ILE A 158 -10.17 -8.23 5.49
N VAL A 159 -10.88 -7.32 6.14
CA VAL A 159 -12.06 -7.63 6.96
C VAL A 159 -13.27 -7.83 6.07
N GLN A 160 -13.46 -6.91 5.12
CA GLN A 160 -14.61 -6.86 4.24
C GLN A 160 -14.19 -6.28 2.89
N GLU A 161 -14.70 -6.87 1.81
CA GLU A 161 -14.49 -6.40 0.45
C GLU A 161 -15.79 -6.59 -0.34
N HIS A 162 -16.35 -5.49 -0.85
CA HIS A 162 -17.63 -5.48 -1.54
C HIS A 162 -17.62 -4.49 -2.69
N SER A 163 -17.88 -4.97 -3.91
CA SER A 163 -17.95 -4.14 -5.12
C SER A 163 -16.74 -3.21 -5.23
N GLN A 164 -16.90 -1.96 -4.78
CA GLN A 164 -15.88 -0.92 -4.85
C GLN A 164 -15.38 -0.45 -3.47
N SER A 165 -15.72 -1.12 -2.38
CA SER A 165 -15.20 -0.80 -1.05
C SER A 165 -14.36 -1.92 -0.45
N VAL A 166 -13.39 -1.53 0.36
CA VAL A 166 -12.54 -2.47 1.10
C VAL A 166 -12.22 -1.93 2.48
N GLU A 167 -12.36 -2.79 3.49
CA GLU A 167 -11.87 -2.56 4.86
C GLU A 167 -10.62 -3.41 5.10
N ILE A 168 -9.51 -2.75 5.37
CA ILE A 168 -8.23 -3.38 5.71
C ILE A 168 -7.95 -3.15 7.19
N ARG A 169 -7.83 -4.23 7.95
CA ARG A 169 -7.31 -4.18 9.32
C ARG A 169 -5.80 -4.03 9.28
N VAL A 170 -5.27 -3.15 10.13
CA VAL A 170 -3.83 -2.98 10.37
C VAL A 170 -3.57 -3.13 11.86
N LYS A 171 -2.71 -4.09 12.22
CA LYS A 171 -2.33 -4.38 13.60
C LYS A 171 -0.83 -4.21 13.78
N PHE A 172 -0.43 -3.31 14.66
CA PHE A 172 0.95 -3.16 15.09
C PHE A 172 1.39 -4.37 15.92
N ILE A 173 2.59 -4.87 15.62
CA ILE A 173 3.19 -6.02 16.32
C ILE A 173 4.35 -5.55 17.18
N ARG A 174 5.36 -4.90 16.58
CA ARG A 174 6.54 -4.41 17.29
C ARG A 174 7.36 -3.45 16.43
N ILE A 175 8.26 -2.71 17.08
CA ILE A 175 9.35 -2.01 16.39
C ILE A 175 10.44 -3.02 16.03
N LEU A 176 10.94 -2.92 14.80
CA LEU A 176 12.08 -3.68 14.31
C LEU A 176 13.37 -2.98 14.73
N GLN A 177 14.31 -3.73 15.28
CA GLN A 177 15.64 -3.20 15.60
C GLN A 177 16.53 -3.32 14.37
N GLU A 178 17.28 -2.25 14.05
CA GLU A 178 18.37 -2.35 13.09
C GLU A 178 19.46 -3.25 13.68
N SER A 179 19.69 -4.42 13.07
CA SER A 179 20.88 -5.19 13.37
C SER A 179 22.06 -4.49 12.72
N VAL A 180 22.92 -3.84 13.52
CA VAL A 180 24.24 -3.43 13.05
C VAL A 180 25.01 -4.72 12.75
N PRO A 181 25.50 -4.95 11.51
CA PRO A 181 26.40 -6.05 11.25
C PRO A 181 27.57 -5.94 12.23
N PRO A 182 28.02 -7.04 12.88
CA PRO A 182 29.23 -6.97 13.68
C PRO A 182 30.34 -6.39 12.80
N GLY A 183 30.81 -5.21 13.15
CA GLY A 183 31.95 -4.60 12.46
C GLY A 183 33.14 -5.51 12.66
N ASP A 184 33.83 -5.84 11.57
CA ASP A 184 35.18 -6.38 11.65
C ASP A 184 36.06 -5.30 12.30
N ASP A 185 36.55 -5.59 13.51
CA ASP A 185 37.58 -4.79 14.21
C ASP A 185 38.86 -4.64 13.37
#